data_AF-A0A7S0QSC5-F1
#
_entry.id   AF-A0A7S0QSC5-F1
#
_cell.length_a   1.000
_cell.length_b   1.000
_cell.length_c   1.000
_cell.angle_alpha   90.00
_cell.angle_beta   90.00
_cell.angle_gamma   90.00
#
_symmetry.space_group_name_H-M   'P 1'
#
loop_
_entity.id
_entity.type
_entity.pdbx_description
1 polymer ?
#
loop_
_entity_poly.entity_id
_entity_poly.type
_entity_poly.pdbx_seq_one_letter_code
_entity_poly.pdbx_strand_id
1 'polypeptide(L)'
;KAIEFNPDNSVKGFRLTGADGKPGPLVEADVYVSAMPVDIMKLMCPDPWRQMPFFSQLSELEGIPVINVHLWFDRKLTAPDSLVFSRSPLLSVYADMSSACKEYYSEERSMLELVFAPCSVAAGADRNWIAASDEDIVEATLKELERLFPLEIAADGSMAKLRKFAVVKTPRSVYAAIPGRNKFRPSQETPVGNFVLAGDYTSQKFLGSMEGAVLSGKLAAEVIADRAAGHPTQGVKAVHPSVASAESVVAA
;
A
#
# COMPACT_ATOMS: atom_id res chain seq x y z
N LYS A 1 1.90 -14.06 -16.74
CA LYS A 1 2.01 -12.61 -17.01
C LYS A 1 3.43 -12.33 -17.48
N ALA A 2 3.61 -11.78 -18.67
CA ALA A 2 4.94 -11.46 -19.18
C ALA A 2 4.87 -10.15 -19.95
N ILE A 3 5.77 -9.23 -19.61
CA ILE A 3 6.11 -8.10 -20.46
C ILE A 3 6.90 -8.69 -21.63
N GLU A 4 6.43 -8.47 -22.84
CA GLU A 4 7.18 -8.81 -24.05
C GLU A 4 8.01 -7.62 -24.49
N PHE A 5 9.16 -7.90 -25.10
CA PHE A 5 10.14 -6.89 -25.46
C PHE A 5 10.34 -6.77 -26.95
N ASN A 6 10.63 -5.56 -27.37
CA ASN A 6 11.27 -5.29 -28.65
C ASN A 6 12.78 -5.57 -28.56
N PRO A 7 13.49 -5.68 -29.71
CA PRO A 7 14.94 -5.92 -29.72
C PRO A 7 15.78 -4.84 -29.00
N ASP A 8 15.24 -3.63 -28.83
CA ASP A 8 15.87 -2.51 -28.12
C ASP A 8 15.58 -2.49 -26.61
N ASN A 9 14.99 -3.56 -26.07
CA ASN A 9 14.52 -3.70 -24.68
C ASN A 9 13.37 -2.76 -24.26
N SER A 10 12.74 -2.04 -25.20
CA SER A 10 11.47 -1.38 -24.95
C SER A 10 10.33 -2.39 -24.85
N VAL A 11 9.23 -2.00 -24.21
CA VAL A 11 8.06 -2.88 -24.06
C VAL A 11 7.35 -3.02 -25.40
N LYS A 12 7.23 -4.25 -25.90
CA LYS A 12 6.41 -4.56 -27.07
C LYS A 12 4.93 -4.63 -26.72
N GLY A 13 4.62 -5.30 -25.61
CA GLY A 13 3.25 -5.58 -25.21
C GLY A 13 3.15 -6.27 -23.85
N PHE A 14 1.96 -6.25 -23.27
CA PHE A 14 1.66 -6.95 -22.03
C PHE A 14 0.76 -8.15 -22.30
N ARG A 15 1.28 -9.36 -22.05
CA ARG A 15 0.51 -10.59 -22.25
C ARG A 15 -0.37 -10.87 -21.04
N LEU A 16 -1.69 -10.74 -21.25
CA LEU A 16 -2.68 -11.09 -20.25
C LEU A 16 -2.70 -12.61 -20.00
N THR A 17 -3.07 -13.01 -18.80
CA THR A 17 -3.33 -14.42 -18.48
C THR A 17 -4.83 -14.63 -18.54
N GLY A 18 -5.26 -15.61 -19.34
CA GLY A 18 -6.66 -16.02 -19.42
C GLY A 18 -7.16 -16.62 -18.10
N ALA A 19 -8.47 -16.65 -17.90
CA ALA A 19 -9.08 -17.23 -16.70
C ALA A 19 -8.76 -18.73 -16.51
N ASP A 20 -8.39 -19.41 -17.59
CA ASP A 20 -7.94 -20.81 -17.63
C ASP A 20 -6.44 -20.99 -17.39
N GLY A 21 -5.72 -19.92 -17.03
CA GLY A 21 -4.28 -19.91 -16.81
C GLY A 21 -3.44 -19.91 -18.08
N LYS A 22 -4.05 -19.94 -19.28
CA LYS A 22 -3.34 -19.93 -20.54
C LYS A 22 -2.92 -18.51 -20.96
N PRO A 23 -1.95 -18.38 -21.89
CA PRO A 23 -1.65 -17.12 -22.56
C PRO A 23 -2.92 -16.50 -23.15
N GLY A 24 -3.29 -15.34 -22.64
CA GLY A 24 -4.34 -14.48 -23.18
C GLY A 24 -3.80 -13.56 -24.28
N PRO A 25 -4.61 -12.58 -24.71
CA PRO A 25 -4.21 -11.63 -25.74
C PRO A 25 -3.02 -10.78 -25.30
N LEU A 26 -2.23 -10.36 -26.29
CA LEU A 26 -1.21 -9.34 -26.12
C LEU A 26 -1.88 -7.97 -26.20
N VAL A 27 -1.67 -7.13 -25.18
CA VAL A 27 -2.10 -5.73 -25.19
C VAL A 27 -0.91 -4.88 -25.62
N GLU A 28 -1.05 -4.23 -26.77
CA GLU A 28 -0.04 -3.32 -27.33
C GLU A 28 -0.47 -1.87 -27.15
N ALA A 29 0.49 -1.00 -26.87
CA ALA A 29 0.33 0.44 -26.69
C ALA A 29 1.66 1.16 -26.99
N ASP A 30 1.59 2.46 -27.27
CA ASP A 30 2.78 3.28 -27.50
C ASP A 30 3.59 3.46 -26.21
N VAL A 31 2.90 3.56 -25.06
CA VAL A 31 3.50 3.74 -23.73
C VAL A 31 2.77 2.89 -22.69
N TYR A 32 3.53 2.34 -21.74
CA TYR A 32 3.05 1.50 -20.66
C TYR A 32 3.30 2.17 -19.30
N VAL A 33 2.30 2.13 -18.43
CA VAL A 33 2.40 2.67 -17.07
C VAL A 33 2.19 1.55 -16.07
N SER A 34 3.13 1.37 -15.15
CA SER A 34 2.91 0.55 -13.96
C SER A 34 2.49 1.44 -12.80
N ALA A 35 1.22 1.32 -12.41
CA ALA A 35 0.66 1.92 -11.20
C ALA A 35 0.49 0.87 -10.06
N MET A 36 1.21 -0.24 -10.15
CA MET A 36 1.13 -1.33 -9.17
C MET A 36 1.86 -0.98 -7.87
N PRO A 37 1.48 -1.56 -6.72
CA PRO A 37 2.30 -1.47 -5.50
C PRO A 37 3.72 -1.97 -5.74
N VAL A 38 4.70 -1.38 -5.05
CA VAL A 38 6.13 -1.68 -5.27
C VAL A 38 6.45 -3.17 -5.14
N ASP A 39 5.82 -3.88 -4.21
CA ASP A 39 6.01 -5.32 -4.03
C ASP A 39 5.53 -6.13 -5.23
N ILE A 40 4.43 -5.72 -5.86
CA ILE A 40 3.95 -6.36 -7.08
C ILE A 40 4.84 -5.97 -8.27
N MET A 41 5.29 -4.71 -8.34
CA MET A 41 6.23 -4.28 -9.37
C MET A 41 7.55 -5.06 -9.31
N LYS A 42 8.09 -5.33 -8.12
CA LYS A 42 9.27 -6.19 -7.94
C LYS A 42 9.05 -7.60 -8.51
N LEU A 43 7.91 -8.21 -8.21
CA LEU A 43 7.56 -9.56 -8.71
C LEU A 43 7.38 -9.58 -10.23
N MET A 44 6.76 -8.53 -10.76
CA MET A 44 6.46 -8.35 -12.18
C MET A 44 7.65 -7.82 -12.98
N CYS A 45 8.72 -7.39 -12.31
CA CYS A 45 9.91 -6.85 -12.95
C CYS A 45 10.59 -7.97 -13.76
N PRO A 46 10.72 -7.81 -15.09
CA PRO A 46 11.31 -8.81 -15.97
C PRO A 46 12.83 -8.86 -15.81
N ASP A 47 13.44 -10.02 -16.08
CA ASP A 47 14.87 -10.27 -15.82
C ASP A 47 15.84 -9.24 -16.44
N PRO A 48 15.65 -8.75 -17.68
CA PRO A 48 16.52 -7.73 -18.26
C PRO A 48 16.55 -6.41 -17.45
N TRP A 49 15.47 -6.10 -16.73
CA TRP A 49 15.36 -4.88 -15.94
C TRP A 49 15.89 -5.05 -14.53
N ARG A 50 15.86 -6.27 -13.97
CA ARG A 50 16.30 -6.55 -12.59
C ARG A 50 17.76 -6.15 -12.33
N GLN A 51 18.61 -6.25 -13.35
CA GLN A 51 20.02 -5.85 -13.29
C GLN A 51 20.24 -4.34 -13.45
N MET A 52 19.22 -3.58 -13.87
CA MET A 52 19.36 -2.13 -13.98
C MET A 52 19.31 -1.50 -12.59
N PRO A 53 20.27 -0.64 -12.20
CA PRO A 53 20.29 0.02 -10.91
C PRO A 53 18.98 0.76 -10.56
N PHE A 54 18.27 1.27 -11.57
CA PHE A 54 16.99 1.95 -11.40
C PHE A 54 15.88 1.03 -10.86
N PHE A 55 15.84 -0.23 -11.30
CA PHE A 55 14.81 -1.18 -10.86
C PHE A 55 15.30 -2.02 -9.66
N SER A 56 16.61 -2.29 -9.55
CA SER A 56 17.16 -3.03 -8.42
C SER A 56 16.97 -2.28 -7.10
N GLN A 57 17.04 -0.93 -7.09
CA GLN A 57 16.78 -0.13 -5.87
C GLN A 57 15.36 -0.33 -5.29
N LEU A 58 14.41 -0.87 -6.04
CA LEU A 58 13.07 -1.15 -5.52
C LEU A 58 13.09 -2.21 -4.41
N SER A 59 14.11 -3.09 -4.37
CA SER A 59 14.31 -4.06 -3.29
C SER A 59 14.44 -3.41 -1.91
N GLU A 60 14.88 -2.15 -1.87
CA GLU A 60 15.06 -1.37 -0.65
C GLU A 60 13.75 -0.76 -0.11
N LEU A 61 12.62 -1.00 -0.81
CA LEU A 61 11.28 -0.57 -0.45
C LEU A 61 10.39 -1.80 -0.21
N GLU A 62 9.92 -1.98 1.01
CA GLU A 62 9.07 -3.11 1.42
C GLU A 62 7.77 -2.62 2.02
N GLY A 63 6.64 -3.21 1.63
CA GLY A 63 5.33 -2.89 2.21
C GLY A 63 5.26 -3.22 3.71
N ILE A 64 4.70 -2.31 4.50
CA ILE A 64 4.43 -2.52 5.93
C ILE A 64 3.05 -3.18 6.12
N PRO A 65 2.91 -4.16 7.05
CA PRO A 65 1.62 -4.79 7.30
C PRO A 65 0.68 -3.88 8.10
N VAL A 66 -0.61 -3.91 7.75
CA VAL A 66 -1.68 -3.22 8.48
C VAL A 66 -2.97 -4.05 8.41
N ILE A 67 -3.80 -3.94 9.44
CA ILE A 67 -5.14 -4.53 9.46
C ILE A 67 -6.15 -3.41 9.71
N ASN A 68 -7.24 -3.41 8.94
CA ASN A 68 -8.37 -2.52 9.18
C ASN A 68 -9.56 -3.35 9.69
N VAL A 69 -10.06 -2.99 10.87
CA VAL A 69 -11.10 -3.73 11.60
C VAL A 69 -12.38 -2.91 11.60
N HIS A 70 -13.49 -3.52 11.19
CA HIS A 70 -14.80 -2.91 11.19
C HIS A 70 -15.72 -3.67 12.15
N LEU A 71 -16.32 -2.97 13.12
CA LEU A 71 -17.17 -3.55 14.16
C LEU A 71 -18.54 -2.85 14.18
N TRP A 72 -19.62 -3.61 13.96
CA TRP A 72 -20.99 -3.08 14.02
C TRP A 72 -21.66 -3.44 15.34
N PHE A 73 -22.11 -2.44 16.09
CA PHE A 73 -22.77 -2.63 17.37
C PHE A 73 -24.30 -2.58 17.28
N ASP A 74 -24.97 -3.08 18.30
CA ASP A 74 -26.43 -3.14 18.40
C ASP A 74 -27.10 -1.82 18.78
N ARG A 75 -26.32 -0.87 19.30
CA ARG A 75 -26.74 0.45 19.75
C ARG A 75 -25.78 1.53 19.27
N LYS A 76 -26.21 2.78 19.34
CA LYS A 76 -25.35 3.96 19.14
C LYS A 76 -24.44 4.12 20.36
N LEU A 77 -23.16 4.31 20.10
CA LEU A 77 -22.12 4.59 21.09
C LEU A 77 -21.88 6.09 21.18
N THR A 78 -21.38 6.54 22.33
CA THR A 78 -21.02 7.94 22.60
C THR A 78 -19.60 8.23 22.12
N ALA A 79 -19.32 7.96 20.85
CA ALA A 79 -18.03 8.22 20.22
C ALA A 79 -17.93 9.66 19.69
N PRO A 80 -16.74 10.30 19.71
CA PRO A 80 -16.53 11.58 19.06
C PRO A 80 -16.83 11.52 17.55
N ASP A 81 -17.45 12.57 17.02
CA ASP A 81 -17.67 12.74 15.57
C ASP A 81 -16.39 13.28 14.88
N SER A 82 -15.30 12.52 15.00
CA SER A 82 -13.99 12.84 14.44
C SER A 82 -13.12 11.59 14.34
N LEU A 83 -11.98 11.72 13.67
CA LEU A 83 -10.89 10.75 13.82
C LEU A 83 -10.32 10.84 15.24
N VAL A 84 -10.10 9.70 15.90
CA VAL A 84 -9.58 9.62 17.26
C VAL A 84 -8.28 8.83 17.30
N PHE A 85 -7.28 9.33 18.01
CA PHE A 85 -6.06 8.59 18.33
C PHE A 85 -6.25 7.77 19.60
N SER A 86 -6.28 6.44 19.50
CA SER A 86 -6.60 5.57 20.64
C SER A 86 -5.51 5.54 21.72
N ARG A 87 -4.24 5.78 21.33
CA ARG A 87 -3.04 5.54 22.16
C ARG A 87 -2.99 4.12 22.73
N SER A 88 -3.57 3.17 22.01
CA SER A 88 -3.51 1.73 22.31
C SER A 88 -2.17 1.15 21.83
N PRO A 89 -1.65 0.09 22.47
CA PRO A 89 -0.53 -0.67 21.93
C PRO A 89 -0.88 -1.47 20.65
N LEU A 90 -2.17 -1.68 20.36
CA LEU A 90 -2.63 -2.48 19.20
C LEU A 90 -3.42 -1.67 18.18
N LEU A 91 -4.05 -0.57 18.61
CA LEU A 91 -4.88 0.28 17.77
C LEU A 91 -4.19 1.63 17.55
N SER A 92 -4.23 2.12 16.31
CA SER A 92 -3.73 3.44 15.95
C SER A 92 -4.88 4.46 16.05
N VAL A 93 -5.45 4.83 14.91
CA VAL A 93 -6.63 5.69 14.80
C VAL A 93 -7.91 4.89 14.66
N TYR A 94 -9.03 5.45 15.10
CA TYR A 94 -10.36 4.92 14.84
C TYR A 94 -11.39 6.04 14.66
N ALA A 95 -12.56 5.70 14.10
CA ALA A 95 -13.71 6.59 14.02
C ALA A 95 -15.01 5.80 14.11
N ASP A 96 -16.08 6.42 14.62
CA ASP A 96 -17.44 5.91 14.41
C ASP A 96 -17.93 6.38 13.04
N MET A 97 -17.84 5.47 12.07
CA MET A 97 -18.20 5.72 10.68
C MET A 97 -19.71 5.94 10.52
N SER A 98 -20.53 5.51 11.48
CA SER A 98 -21.97 5.83 11.48
C SER A 98 -22.28 7.30 11.80
N SER A 99 -21.27 8.08 12.19
CA SER A 99 -21.34 9.54 12.32
C SER A 99 -20.47 10.21 11.27
N ALA A 100 -19.20 9.78 11.17
CA ALA A 100 -18.20 10.45 10.34
C ALA A 100 -18.37 10.24 8.82
N CYS A 101 -19.12 9.21 8.39
CA CYS A 101 -19.34 8.91 6.98
C CYS A 101 -20.83 8.97 6.62
N LYS A 102 -21.20 9.89 5.71
CA LYS A 102 -22.59 10.14 5.30
C LYS A 102 -23.31 8.90 4.78
N GLU A 103 -22.63 8.07 3.99
CA GLU A 103 -23.24 6.85 3.41
C GLU A 103 -23.47 5.76 4.45
N TYR A 104 -22.69 5.76 5.54
CA TYR A 104 -22.78 4.77 6.61
C TYR A 104 -23.60 5.27 7.81
N TYR A 105 -24.21 6.46 7.67
CA TYR A 105 -24.87 7.16 8.75
C TYR A 105 -25.97 6.33 9.43
N SER A 106 -26.00 6.40 10.76
CA SER A 106 -27.04 5.76 11.56
C SER A 106 -27.18 6.43 12.93
N GLU A 107 -28.41 6.78 13.30
CA GLU A 107 -28.75 7.33 14.63
C GLU A 107 -28.89 6.24 15.71
N GLU A 108 -29.24 5.01 15.30
CA GLU A 108 -29.59 3.93 16.24
C GLU A 108 -28.41 3.01 16.58
N ARG A 109 -27.40 2.96 15.72
CA ARG A 109 -26.32 1.97 15.76
C ARG A 109 -24.98 2.56 15.34
N SER A 110 -23.91 2.13 16.00
CA SER A 110 -22.54 2.50 15.66
C SER A 110 -21.82 1.47 14.80
N MET A 111 -20.89 1.97 13.97
CA MET A 111 -19.91 1.17 13.25
C MET A 111 -18.54 1.78 13.49
N LEU A 112 -17.72 1.12 14.30
CA LEU A 112 -16.35 1.55 14.54
C LEU A 112 -15.44 0.95 13.47
N GLU A 113 -14.70 1.82 12.78
CA GLU A 113 -13.59 1.43 11.90
C GLU A 113 -12.27 1.80 12.56
N LEU A 114 -11.36 0.82 12.67
CA LEU A 114 -10.13 0.94 13.44
C LEU A 114 -8.93 0.48 12.62
N VAL A 115 -7.84 1.23 12.71
CA VAL A 115 -6.53 0.78 12.24
C VAL A 115 -5.89 -0.06 13.35
N PHE A 116 -5.76 -1.35 13.13
CA PHE A 116 -5.00 -2.25 13.98
C PHE A 116 -3.55 -2.26 13.47
N ALA A 117 -2.65 -1.68 14.27
CA ALA A 117 -1.22 -1.56 14.00
C ALA A 117 -0.48 -1.24 15.30
N PRO A 118 0.72 -1.81 15.53
CA PRO A 118 1.51 -2.62 14.60
C PRO A 118 1.02 -4.07 14.43
N CYS A 119 1.32 -4.70 13.28
CA CYS A 119 0.84 -6.06 12.95
C CYS A 119 1.93 -7.14 12.85
N SER A 120 3.20 -6.78 12.96
CA SER A 120 4.32 -7.72 12.89
C SER A 120 5.41 -7.33 13.88
N VAL A 121 6.24 -8.30 14.27
CA VAL A 121 7.38 -8.08 15.17
C VAL A 121 8.32 -7.02 14.60
N ALA A 122 8.59 -7.06 13.29
CA ALA A 122 9.41 -6.07 12.61
C ALA A 122 8.81 -4.65 12.65
N ALA A 123 7.47 -4.55 12.72
CA ALA A 123 6.76 -3.27 12.88
C ALA A 123 6.55 -2.85 14.35
N GLY A 124 7.02 -3.66 15.32
CA GLY A 124 6.92 -3.36 16.75
C GLY A 124 5.76 -4.03 17.49
N ALA A 125 5.09 -5.01 16.88
CA ALA A 125 4.08 -5.82 17.57
C ALA A 125 4.71 -6.92 18.43
N ASP A 126 3.97 -7.43 19.40
CA ASP A 126 4.33 -8.58 20.25
C ASP A 126 4.34 -9.90 19.47
N ARG A 127 3.49 -10.03 18.45
CA ARG A 127 3.38 -11.20 17.58
C ARG A 127 3.01 -10.82 16.15
N ASN A 128 2.96 -11.82 15.27
CA ASN A 128 2.49 -11.64 13.89
C ASN A 128 0.96 -11.68 13.82
N TRP A 129 0.32 -10.52 13.94
CA TRP A 129 -1.14 -10.37 13.86
C TRP A 129 -1.71 -10.62 12.46
N ILE A 130 -0.91 -10.49 11.40
CA ILE A 130 -1.36 -10.84 10.03
C ILE A 130 -1.71 -12.33 9.92
N ALA A 131 -1.01 -13.19 10.67
CA ALA A 131 -1.25 -14.63 10.68
C ALA A 131 -2.34 -15.06 11.68
N ALA A 132 -2.82 -14.16 12.53
CA ALA A 132 -3.88 -14.46 13.50
C ALA A 132 -5.23 -14.68 12.79
N SER A 133 -6.16 -15.38 13.43
CA SER A 133 -7.55 -15.49 12.98
C SER A 133 -8.24 -14.12 13.05
N ASP A 134 -9.36 -13.97 12.35
CA ASP A 134 -10.15 -12.75 12.44
C ASP A 134 -10.76 -12.60 13.83
N GLU A 135 -11.15 -13.72 14.44
CA GLU A 135 -11.68 -13.80 15.80
C GLU A 135 -10.65 -13.32 16.85
N ASP A 136 -9.39 -13.75 16.76
CA ASP A 136 -8.31 -13.30 17.65
C ASP A 136 -8.11 -11.78 17.57
N ILE A 137 -8.17 -11.23 16.36
CA ILE A 137 -8.01 -9.79 16.11
C ILE A 137 -9.20 -9.03 16.68
N VAL A 138 -10.42 -9.52 16.46
CA VAL A 138 -11.65 -8.93 17.00
C VAL A 138 -11.66 -8.97 18.51
N GLU A 139 -11.30 -10.10 19.14
CA GLU A 139 -11.23 -10.23 20.59
C GLU A 139 -10.20 -9.25 21.19
N ALA A 140 -9.02 -9.15 20.58
CA ALA A 140 -8.00 -8.19 21.01
C ALA A 140 -8.47 -6.74 20.84
N THR A 141 -9.19 -6.44 19.76
CA THR A 141 -9.77 -5.12 19.51
C THR A 141 -10.85 -4.77 20.54
N LEU A 142 -11.72 -5.73 20.88
CA LEU A 142 -12.77 -5.53 21.89
C LEU A 142 -12.19 -5.28 23.29
N LYS A 143 -11.09 -5.95 23.65
CA LYS A 143 -10.36 -5.68 24.90
C LYS A 143 -9.81 -4.25 24.97
N GLU A 144 -9.26 -3.74 23.87
CA GLU A 144 -8.83 -2.35 23.81
C GLU A 144 -10.02 -1.37 23.81
N LEU A 145 -11.13 -1.73 23.17
CA LEU A 145 -12.35 -0.92 23.17
C LEU A 145 -13.02 -0.86 24.54
N GLU A 146 -12.96 -1.92 25.35
CA GLU A 146 -13.43 -1.89 26.75
C GLU A 146 -12.68 -0.82 27.56
N ARG A 147 -11.38 -0.63 27.31
CA ARG A 147 -10.61 0.46 27.95
C ARG A 147 -10.99 1.85 27.42
N LEU A 148 -11.34 1.96 26.14
CA LEU A 148 -11.69 3.23 25.48
C LEU A 148 -13.14 3.66 25.74
N PHE A 149 -14.05 2.70 25.90
CA PHE A 149 -15.49 2.86 26.13
C PHE A 149 -15.95 2.06 27.37
N PRO A 150 -15.37 2.33 28.56
CA PRO A 150 -15.55 1.47 29.75
C PRO A 150 -16.98 1.42 30.30
N LEU A 151 -17.87 2.30 29.84
CA LEU A 151 -19.28 2.35 30.24
C LEU A 151 -20.24 1.81 29.16
N GLU A 152 -19.72 1.46 27.98
CA GLU A 152 -20.55 1.12 26.81
C GLU A 152 -20.16 -0.21 26.16
N ILE A 153 -18.89 -0.62 26.24
CA ILE A 153 -18.36 -1.84 25.65
C ILE A 153 -17.67 -2.68 26.73
N ALA A 154 -18.00 -3.97 26.76
CA ALA A 154 -17.28 -4.98 27.54
C ALA A 154 -16.96 -6.15 26.62
N ALA A 155 -15.73 -6.67 26.66
CA ALA A 155 -15.26 -7.70 25.75
C ALA A 155 -16.00 -9.03 25.90
N ASP A 156 -16.60 -9.27 27.07
CA ASP A 156 -17.45 -10.44 27.35
C ASP A 156 -18.86 -10.35 26.73
N GLY A 157 -19.20 -9.22 26.10
CA GLY A 157 -20.50 -8.99 25.47
C GLY A 157 -21.63 -8.62 26.44
N SER A 158 -21.32 -8.29 27.69
CA SER A 158 -22.31 -7.89 28.71
C SER A 158 -22.92 -6.49 28.47
N MET A 159 -22.25 -5.63 27.70
CA MET A 159 -22.71 -4.28 27.36
C MET A 159 -23.20 -4.18 25.90
N ALA A 160 -22.69 -3.25 25.07
CA ALA A 160 -23.01 -3.18 23.65
C ALA A 160 -22.64 -4.48 22.93
N LYS A 161 -23.55 -4.99 22.10
CA LYS A 161 -23.37 -6.29 21.44
C LYS A 161 -22.81 -6.10 20.05
N LEU A 162 -21.72 -6.79 19.76
CA LEU A 162 -21.19 -6.91 18.40
C LEU A 162 -22.15 -7.74 17.55
N ARG A 163 -22.68 -7.15 16.47
CA ARG A 163 -23.63 -7.80 15.55
C ARG A 163 -22.92 -8.55 14.42
N LYS A 164 -21.83 -7.97 13.92
CA LYS A 164 -20.97 -8.50 12.86
C LYS A 164 -19.65 -7.75 12.86
N PHE A 165 -18.66 -8.34 12.20
CA PHE A 165 -17.36 -7.72 11.98
C PHE A 165 -16.84 -7.99 10.57
N ALA A 166 -15.85 -7.20 10.14
CA ALA A 166 -15.03 -7.47 8.97
C ALA A 166 -13.57 -7.11 9.26
N VAL A 167 -12.65 -8.04 9.01
CA VAL A 167 -11.22 -7.85 9.22
C VAL A 167 -10.53 -7.87 7.85
N VAL A 168 -9.96 -6.73 7.45
CA VAL A 168 -9.27 -6.57 6.17
C VAL A 168 -7.77 -6.54 6.43
N LYS A 169 -7.07 -7.61 6.05
CA LYS A 169 -5.62 -7.75 6.26
C LYS A 169 -4.87 -7.34 5.01
N THR A 170 -3.95 -6.40 5.14
CA THR A 170 -3.04 -5.97 4.07
C THR A 170 -1.60 -6.24 4.50
N PRO A 171 -1.03 -7.42 4.17
CA PRO A 171 0.31 -7.81 4.61
C PRO A 171 1.44 -6.92 4.09
N ARG A 172 1.22 -6.26 2.95
CA ARG A 172 2.15 -5.35 2.27
C ARG A 172 1.35 -4.15 1.77
N SER A 173 1.22 -3.14 2.62
CA SER A 173 0.47 -1.90 2.33
C SER A 173 1.39 -0.87 1.66
N VAL A 174 1.42 0.37 2.14
CA VAL A 174 2.41 1.38 1.78
C VAL A 174 3.83 0.92 2.14
N TYR A 175 4.83 1.40 1.41
CA TYR A 175 6.23 1.08 1.74
C TYR A 175 6.58 1.59 3.15
N ALA A 176 7.40 0.83 3.87
CA ALA A 176 7.88 1.20 5.19
C ALA A 176 8.80 2.42 5.10
N ALA A 177 8.35 3.56 5.62
CA ALA A 177 9.11 4.81 5.63
C ALA A 177 10.15 4.85 6.77
N ILE A 178 10.97 3.80 6.89
CA ILE A 178 12.06 3.74 7.87
C ILE A 178 13.23 4.68 7.47
N PRO A 179 14.12 5.04 8.40
CA PRO A 179 15.24 5.93 8.11
C PRO A 179 16.05 5.49 6.88
N GLY A 180 16.40 6.44 6.02
CA GLY A 180 17.23 6.22 4.84
C GLY A 180 16.51 5.71 3.59
N ARG A 181 15.19 5.47 3.62
CA ARG A 181 14.46 4.89 2.47
C ARG A 181 14.18 5.85 1.32
N ASN A 182 14.06 7.15 1.60
CA ASN A 182 13.66 8.15 0.59
C ASN A 182 14.61 8.21 -0.63
N LYS A 183 15.89 7.84 -0.44
CA LYS A 183 16.89 7.82 -1.51
C LYS A 183 16.65 6.74 -2.57
N PHE A 184 15.90 5.69 -2.24
CA PHE A 184 15.59 4.57 -3.14
C PHE A 184 14.27 4.71 -3.89
N ARG A 185 13.50 5.77 -3.61
CA ARG A 185 12.24 6.05 -4.31
C ARG A 185 12.56 6.46 -5.76
N PRO A 186 12.10 5.72 -6.79
CA PRO A 186 12.42 5.99 -8.20
C PRO A 186 11.68 7.23 -8.72
N SER A 187 12.17 7.89 -9.78
CA SER A 187 11.36 8.82 -10.56
C SER A 187 10.20 8.12 -11.27
N GLN A 188 9.23 8.89 -11.76
CA GLN A 188 8.18 8.37 -12.65
C GLN A 188 8.77 7.93 -14.00
N GLU A 189 9.67 8.73 -14.54
CA GLU A 189 10.48 8.37 -15.70
C GLU A 189 11.45 7.22 -15.36
N THR A 190 11.49 6.22 -16.25
CA THR A 190 12.39 5.06 -16.16
C THR A 190 13.41 5.06 -17.30
N PRO A 191 14.51 4.29 -17.19
CA PRO A 191 15.46 4.08 -18.27
C PRO A 191 14.88 3.39 -19.52
N VAL A 192 13.67 2.83 -19.42
CA VAL A 192 12.98 2.17 -20.53
C VAL A 192 12.06 3.20 -21.20
N GLY A 193 12.37 3.54 -22.46
CA GLY A 193 11.80 4.71 -23.14
C GLY A 193 10.27 4.75 -23.23
N ASN A 194 9.60 3.60 -23.25
CA ASN A 194 8.14 3.52 -23.32
C ASN A 194 7.50 2.91 -22.06
N PHE A 195 8.19 2.95 -20.91
CA PHE A 195 7.67 2.46 -19.63
C PHE A 195 7.83 3.51 -18.52
N VAL A 196 6.76 3.75 -17.78
CA VAL A 196 6.67 4.79 -16.74
C VAL A 196 6.14 4.17 -15.43
N LEU A 197 6.63 4.64 -14.29
CA LEU A 197 6.12 4.25 -12.96
C LEU A 197 5.19 5.31 -12.39
N ALA A 198 4.12 4.86 -11.75
CA ALA A 198 3.26 5.65 -10.89
C ALA A 198 2.98 4.87 -9.61
N GLY A 199 2.68 5.59 -8.53
CA GLY A 199 2.46 5.01 -7.21
C GLY A 199 3.08 5.87 -6.13
N ASP A 200 2.51 5.79 -4.93
CA ASP A 200 2.92 6.55 -3.75
C ASP A 200 4.41 6.31 -3.37
N TYR A 201 4.95 5.13 -3.69
CA TYR A 201 6.35 4.75 -3.52
C TYR A 201 7.32 5.50 -4.45
N THR A 202 6.86 6.01 -5.60
CA THR A 202 7.69 6.82 -6.51
C THR A 202 8.07 8.15 -5.85
N SER A 203 9.09 8.83 -6.37
CA SER A 203 9.67 10.03 -5.78
C SER A 203 8.71 11.21 -5.91
N GLN A 204 8.12 11.61 -4.79
CA GLN A 204 7.25 12.78 -4.63
C GLN A 204 7.21 13.23 -3.15
N LYS A 205 6.70 14.43 -2.89
CA LYS A 205 6.85 15.16 -1.61
C LYS A 205 5.81 14.88 -0.53
N PHE A 206 4.78 14.09 -0.81
CA PHE A 206 3.61 13.81 0.04
C PHE A 206 3.54 12.38 0.60
N LEU A 207 4.69 11.71 0.78
CA LEU A 207 4.82 10.40 1.46
C LEU A 207 4.05 9.25 0.77
N GLY A 208 4.09 8.04 1.36
CA GLY A 208 3.20 6.93 1.01
C GLY A 208 1.76 7.25 1.44
N SER A 209 1.03 8.00 0.63
CA SER A 209 -0.31 8.51 0.95
C SER A 209 -1.20 8.59 -0.28
N MET A 210 -2.50 8.83 -0.09
CA MET A 210 -3.43 9.11 -1.18
C MET A 210 -3.01 10.33 -2.01
N GLU A 211 -2.56 11.41 -1.37
CA GLU A 211 -2.04 12.60 -2.07
C GLU A 211 -0.77 12.26 -2.85
N GLY A 212 0.13 11.46 -2.26
CA GLY A 212 1.32 10.96 -2.92
C GLY A 212 1.01 10.11 -4.16
N ALA A 213 -0.01 9.25 -4.07
CA ALA A 213 -0.49 8.45 -5.19
C ALA A 213 -1.05 9.34 -6.31
N VAL A 214 -1.92 10.29 -6.00
CA VAL A 214 -2.49 11.23 -6.98
C VAL A 214 -1.40 12.06 -7.64
N LEU A 215 -0.48 12.64 -6.86
CA LEU A 215 0.63 13.42 -7.39
C LEU A 215 1.53 12.55 -8.28
N SER A 216 1.83 11.31 -7.89
CA SER A 216 2.65 10.42 -8.72
C SER A 216 1.99 10.12 -10.08
N GLY A 217 0.67 9.98 -10.12
CA GLY A 217 -0.07 9.79 -11.37
C GLY A 217 0.00 11.02 -12.26
N LYS A 218 -0.11 12.22 -11.67
CA LYS A 218 0.07 13.49 -12.41
C LYS A 218 1.48 13.60 -13.00
N LEU A 219 2.50 13.31 -12.21
CA LEU A 219 3.91 13.34 -12.65
C LEU A 219 4.19 12.30 -13.74
N ALA A 220 3.57 11.11 -13.65
CA ALA A 220 3.69 10.09 -14.69
C ALA A 220 3.02 10.54 -15.99
N ALA A 221 1.84 11.16 -15.92
CA ALA A 221 1.17 11.73 -17.07
C ALA A 221 1.96 12.89 -17.71
N GLU A 222 2.62 13.73 -16.90
CA GLU A 222 3.51 14.80 -17.36
C GLU A 222 4.67 14.24 -18.19
N VAL A 223 5.36 13.20 -17.72
CA VAL A 223 6.42 12.51 -18.48
C VAL A 223 5.92 12.04 -19.86
N ILE A 224 4.71 11.49 -19.93
CA ILE A 224 4.12 10.99 -21.17
C ILE A 224 3.78 12.16 -22.11
N ALA A 225 3.15 13.20 -21.58
CA ALA A 225 2.75 14.38 -22.34
C ALA A 225 3.98 15.12 -22.91
N ASP A 226 5.03 15.30 -22.11
CA ASP A 226 6.25 15.96 -22.55
C ASP A 226 6.96 15.14 -23.64
N ARG A 227 7.08 13.82 -23.47
CA ARG A 227 7.64 12.94 -24.52
C ARG A 227 6.85 13.03 -25.82
N ALA A 228 5.52 13.01 -25.75
CA ALA A 228 4.66 13.11 -26.92
C ALA A 228 4.77 14.47 -27.63
N ALA A 229 4.99 15.55 -26.87
CA ALA A 229 5.20 16.90 -27.39
C ALA A 229 6.64 17.19 -27.84
N GLY A 230 7.58 16.27 -27.61
CA GLY A 230 9.02 16.51 -27.84
C GLY A 230 9.64 17.51 -26.86
N HIS A 231 9.02 17.72 -25.71
CA HIS A 231 9.52 18.56 -24.64
C HIS A 231 10.54 17.79 -23.76
N PRO A 232 11.50 18.50 -23.12
CA PRO A 232 12.38 17.89 -22.15
C PRO A 232 11.61 17.44 -20.91
N THR A 233 11.86 16.23 -20.43
CA THR A 233 11.34 15.70 -19.17
C THR A 233 12.26 16.06 -18.00
N GLN A 234 11.79 15.83 -16.77
CA GLN A 234 12.63 15.94 -15.55
C GLN A 234 13.73 14.87 -15.46
N GLY A 235 13.67 13.82 -16.30
CA GLY A 235 14.68 12.78 -16.38
C GLY A 235 14.56 11.73 -15.29
N VAL A 236 15.45 10.73 -15.40
CA VAL A 236 15.59 9.67 -14.40
C VAL A 236 16.29 10.23 -13.16
N LYS A 237 15.67 10.09 -11.99
CA LYS A 237 16.30 10.43 -10.71
C LYS A 237 17.55 9.56 -10.50
N ALA A 238 18.67 10.19 -10.15
CA ALA A 238 19.93 9.50 -9.90
C ALA A 238 19.76 8.40 -8.83
N VAL A 239 20.24 7.20 -9.17
CA VAL A 239 20.25 6.05 -8.27
C VAL A 239 21.32 6.25 -7.21
N HIS A 240 21.01 5.95 -5.95
CA HIS A 240 21.97 6.10 -4.86
C HIS A 240 23.17 5.14 -5.05
N PRO A 241 24.43 5.58 -4.85
CA PRO A 241 25.62 4.76 -5.12
C PRO A 241 25.67 3.40 -4.42
N SER A 242 25.04 3.29 -3.25
CA SER A 242 24.96 2.02 -2.50
C SER A 242 24.21 0.89 -3.24
N VAL A 243 23.40 1.22 -4.24
CA VAL A 243 22.72 0.24 -5.10
C VAL A 243 23.66 -0.20 -6.23
N ALA A 244 24.43 0.75 -6.79
CA ALA A 244 25.35 0.50 -7.90
C ALA A 244 26.59 -0.32 -7.49
N SER A 245 27.03 -0.25 -6.22
CA SER A 245 28.19 -1.00 -5.71
C SER A 245 27.87 -2.44 -5.27
N ALA A 246 26.60 -2.84 -5.22
CA ALA A 246 26.21 -4.18 -4.75
C ALA A 246 26.61 -5.31 -5.72
N GLU A 247 26.83 -4.99 -7.01
CA GLU A 247 27.31 -5.97 -8.01
C GLU A 247 28.78 -6.37 -7.80
N SER A 248 29.61 -5.54 -7.17
CA SER A 248 31.04 -5.83 -7.00
C SER A 248 31.37 -6.78 -5.84
N VAL A 249 30.39 -7.18 -5.02
CA VAL A 249 30.64 -8.02 -3.82
C VAL A 249 30.21 -9.48 -4.02
N VAL A 250 29.43 -9.80 -5.06
CA VAL A 250 28.99 -11.18 -5.36
C VAL A 250 29.90 -11.87 -6.38
N ALA A 251 30.89 -11.16 -6.93
CA ALA A 251 31.85 -11.67 -7.91
C ALA A 251 33.28 -11.86 -7.35
N ALA A 252 33.45 -11.98 -6.03
CA ALA A 252 34.73 -12.24 -5.36
C ALA A 252 34.71 -13.57 -4.59
#